data_AF-A0A4D0RJ74-F1
#
_entry.id   AF-A0A4D0RJ74-F1
#
_cell.length_a   1.000
_cell.length_b   1.000
_cell.length_c   1.000
_cell.angle_alpha   90.00
_cell.angle_beta   90.00
_cell.angle_gamma   90.00
#
_symmetry.space_group_name_H-M   'P 1'
#
loop_
_entity.id
_entity.type
_entity.pdbx_description
1 polymer ?
#
loop_
_entity_poly.entity_id
_entity_poly.type
_entity_poly.pdbx_seq_one_letter_code
_entity_poly.pdbx_strand_id
1 'polypeptide(L)'
;MTEQAAKKAQARQALSIYLNLPTLYEAVNTLKPWWPGLFDGDTPRLLACGIRDVLLEDVAQRNIPLSHKKLRRALKAITRSESYLCAMKAGACRYDTEGYVTEHISQEEEAYAAARLDKIRRQNRIKAELQAVLDEK
;
A
#
# COMPACT_ATOMS: atom_id res chain seq x y z
N MET A 1 -23.26 -30.52 3.45
CA MET A 1 -22.34 -29.55 2.82
C MET A 1 -21.34 -30.34 2.01
N THR A 2 -21.05 -29.96 0.77
CA THR A 2 -20.04 -30.64 -0.05
C THR A 2 -18.64 -30.35 0.50
N GLU A 3 -17.71 -31.29 0.34
CA GLU A 3 -16.30 -31.13 0.74
C GLU A 3 -15.68 -29.85 0.15
N GLN A 4 -16.05 -29.53 -1.09
CA GLN A 4 -15.63 -28.32 -1.79
C GLN A 4 -16.14 -27.03 -1.11
N ALA A 5 -17.38 -27.03 -0.60
CA ALA A 5 -17.92 -25.86 0.12
C ALA A 5 -17.17 -25.62 1.44
N ALA A 6 -16.78 -26.69 2.14
CA ALA A 6 -15.99 -26.60 3.37
C ALA A 6 -14.58 -26.06 3.09
N LYS A 7 -13.90 -26.56 2.04
CA LYS A 7 -12.58 -26.06 1.60
C LYS A 7 -12.62 -24.56 1.28
N LYS A 8 -13.64 -24.10 0.52
CA LYS A 8 -13.82 -22.67 0.20
C LYS A 8 -14.12 -21.82 1.44
N ALA A 9 -14.92 -22.32 2.38
CA ALA A 9 -15.20 -21.60 3.63
C ALA A 9 -13.94 -21.41 4.48
N GLN A 10 -13.12 -22.46 4.62
CA GLN A 10 -11.84 -22.41 5.33
C GLN A 10 -10.87 -21.43 4.65
N ALA A 11 -10.76 -21.47 3.33
CA ALA A 11 -9.90 -20.55 2.57
C ALA A 11 -10.33 -19.08 2.74
N ARG A 12 -11.64 -18.78 2.72
CA ARG A 12 -12.16 -17.42 2.99
C ARG A 12 -11.79 -16.94 4.39
N GLN A 13 -11.95 -17.81 5.39
CA GLN A 13 -11.61 -17.48 6.77
C GLN A 13 -10.11 -17.15 6.90
N ALA A 14 -9.24 -17.99 6.32
CA ALA A 14 -7.79 -17.76 6.32
C ALA A 14 -7.41 -16.48 5.56
N LEU A 15 -8.04 -16.22 4.42
CA LEU A 15 -7.76 -15.04 3.59
C LEU A 15 -8.13 -13.73 4.29
N SER A 16 -9.17 -13.73 5.14
CA SER A 16 -9.66 -12.52 5.83
C SER A 16 -8.57 -11.78 6.62
N ILE A 17 -7.62 -12.51 7.22
CA ILE A 17 -6.49 -11.95 7.99
C ILE A 17 -5.59 -11.06 7.11
N TYR A 18 -5.54 -11.35 5.81
CA TYR A 18 -4.68 -10.69 4.84
C TYR A 18 -5.35 -9.54 4.08
N LEU A 19 -6.69 -9.41 4.17
CA LEU A 19 -7.52 -8.40 3.49
C LEU A 19 -7.89 -7.22 4.41
N ASN A 20 -7.08 -6.97 5.43
CA ASN A 20 -7.31 -5.91 6.42
C ASN A 20 -6.98 -4.50 5.91
N LEU A 21 -6.42 -4.33 4.72
CA LEU A 21 -6.10 -3.05 4.07
C LEU A 21 -6.80 -2.97 2.72
N PRO A 22 -7.08 -1.76 2.20
CA PRO A 22 -7.49 -1.63 0.80
C PRO A 22 -6.39 -2.19 -0.10
N THR A 23 -6.78 -2.60 -1.31
CA THR A 23 -5.83 -2.95 -2.37
C THR A 23 -4.96 -1.74 -2.74
N LEU A 24 -3.83 -1.97 -3.39
CA LEU A 24 -2.98 -0.89 -3.89
C LEU A 24 -3.76 0.03 -4.84
N TYR A 25 -4.54 -0.56 -5.75
CA TYR A 25 -5.38 0.17 -6.71
C TYR A 25 -6.39 1.09 -6.02
N GLU A 26 -7.12 0.58 -5.02
CA GLU A 26 -8.07 1.39 -4.24
C GLU A 26 -7.36 2.51 -3.46
N ALA A 27 -6.16 2.24 -2.93
CA ALA A 27 -5.38 3.23 -2.21
C ALA A 27 -4.89 4.36 -3.13
N VAL A 28 -4.38 4.02 -4.33
CA VAL A 28 -3.99 4.99 -5.35
C VAL A 28 -5.19 5.86 -5.74
N ASN A 29 -6.32 5.24 -6.10
CA ASN A 29 -7.54 5.96 -6.48
C ASN A 29 -8.15 6.78 -5.34
N THR A 30 -7.84 6.46 -4.09
CA THR A 30 -8.27 7.26 -2.94
C THR A 30 -7.47 8.55 -2.81
N LEU A 31 -6.17 8.54 -3.12
CA LEU A 31 -5.26 9.65 -2.83
C LEU A 31 -4.90 10.49 -4.07
N LYS A 32 -4.74 9.86 -5.23
CA LYS A 32 -4.30 10.50 -6.48
C LYS A 32 -5.17 11.69 -6.93
N PRO A 33 -6.52 11.68 -6.77
CA PRO A 33 -7.33 12.85 -7.13
C PRO A 33 -7.00 14.12 -6.33
N TRP A 34 -6.44 13.97 -5.13
CA TRP A 34 -6.17 15.08 -4.22
C TRP A 34 -4.72 15.54 -4.24
N TRP A 35 -3.79 14.59 -4.44
CA TRP A 35 -2.34 14.82 -4.43
C TRP A 35 -1.68 14.08 -5.60
N PRO A 36 -1.88 14.53 -6.85
CA PRO A 36 -1.33 13.86 -8.03
C PRO A 36 0.21 13.85 -8.04
N GLY A 37 0.87 14.83 -7.41
CA GLY A 37 2.34 14.90 -7.30
C GLY A 37 2.98 13.71 -6.58
N LEU A 38 2.21 12.95 -5.80
CA LEU A 38 2.68 11.72 -5.13
C LEU A 38 2.71 10.49 -6.03
N PHE A 39 2.34 10.64 -7.30
CA PHE A 39 2.21 9.53 -8.24
C PHE A 39 2.97 9.83 -9.55
N ASP A 40 3.46 8.77 -10.17
CA ASP A 40 3.94 8.75 -11.55
C ASP A 40 3.03 7.82 -12.37
N GLY A 41 2.09 8.40 -13.12
CA GLY A 41 0.94 7.65 -13.61
C GLY A 41 0.18 7.01 -12.44
N ASP A 42 0.04 5.69 -12.43
CA ASP A 42 -0.58 4.93 -11.33
C ASP A 42 0.43 4.37 -10.32
N THR A 43 1.71 4.68 -10.50
CA THR A 43 2.79 4.22 -9.63
C THR A 43 3.01 5.22 -8.49
N PRO A 44 2.85 4.83 -7.21
CA PRO A 44 3.16 5.73 -6.11
C PRO A 44 4.65 6.07 -6.06
N ARG A 45 4.98 7.34 -5.91
CA ARG A 45 6.34 7.82 -5.60
C ARG A 45 6.69 7.55 -4.15
N LEU A 46 7.98 7.48 -3.84
CA LEU A 46 8.43 7.40 -2.45
C LEU A 46 8.04 8.69 -1.73
N LEU A 47 7.35 8.55 -0.61
CA LEU A 47 6.74 9.67 0.09
C LEU A 47 7.76 10.39 0.99
N ALA A 48 7.67 11.71 1.07
CA ALA A 48 8.41 12.52 2.04
C ALA A 48 8.19 12.05 3.48
N CYS A 49 9.19 12.26 4.33
CA CYS A 49 9.05 12.00 5.76
C CYS A 49 7.98 12.92 6.36
N GLY A 50 7.16 12.40 7.29
CA GLY A 50 6.09 13.19 7.92
C GLY A 50 4.89 13.52 7.03
N ILE A 51 4.85 13.05 5.77
CA ILE A 51 3.81 13.45 4.81
C ILE A 51 2.38 13.26 5.32
N ARG A 52 2.16 12.26 6.18
CA ARG A 52 0.83 11.98 6.74
C ARG A 52 0.24 13.23 7.39
N ASP A 53 1.03 13.98 8.13
CA ASP A 53 0.54 15.09 8.93
C ASP A 53 0.24 16.29 8.01
N VAL A 54 1.08 16.50 6.97
CA VAL A 54 0.80 17.41 5.85
C VAL A 54 -0.52 17.08 5.15
N LEU A 55 -0.76 15.80 4.80
CA LEU A 55 -2.00 15.39 4.15
C LEU A 55 -3.22 15.58 5.06
N LEU A 56 -3.07 15.40 6.38
CA LEU A 56 -4.17 15.60 7.33
C LEU A 56 -4.54 17.08 7.47
N GLU A 57 -3.54 17.96 7.51
CA GLU A 57 -3.75 19.41 7.53
C GLU A 57 -4.43 19.88 6.23
N ASP A 58 -3.94 19.40 5.08
CA ASP A 58 -4.49 19.75 3.77
C ASP A 58 -5.94 19.23 3.59
N VAL A 59 -6.26 18.05 4.12
CA VAL A 59 -7.65 17.54 4.18
C VAL A 59 -8.57 18.52 4.92
N ALA A 60 -8.12 19.05 6.06
CA ALA A 60 -8.90 20.00 6.83
C ALA A 60 -9.02 21.35 6.10
N GLN A 61 -7.94 21.85 5.52
CA GLN A 61 -7.88 23.13 4.81
C GLN A 61 -8.77 23.15 3.55
N ARG A 62 -8.73 22.08 2.74
CA ARG A 62 -9.48 21.96 1.48
C ARG A 62 -10.86 21.34 1.65
N ASN A 63 -11.25 20.98 2.89
CA ASN A 63 -12.49 20.28 3.20
C ASN A 63 -12.69 19.01 2.36
N ILE A 64 -11.63 18.21 2.23
CA ILE A 64 -11.64 16.99 1.42
C ILE A 64 -12.53 15.94 2.12
N PRO A 65 -13.45 15.26 1.41
CA PRO A 65 -14.31 14.22 1.97
C PRO A 65 -13.55 12.89 2.19
N LEU A 66 -12.44 12.94 2.91
CA LEU A 66 -11.55 11.82 3.20
C LEU A 66 -11.29 11.71 4.71
N SER A 67 -11.84 10.67 5.35
CA SER A 67 -11.59 10.47 6.78
C SER A 67 -10.12 10.14 7.08
N HIS A 68 -9.64 10.55 8.26
CA HIS A 68 -8.28 10.26 8.74
C HIS A 68 -7.98 8.74 8.74
N LYS A 69 -9.00 7.91 9.00
CA LYS A 69 -8.89 6.44 8.95
C LYS A 69 -8.66 5.96 7.52
N LYS A 70 -9.40 6.47 6.53
CA LYS A 70 -9.26 6.07 5.13
C LYS A 70 -7.90 6.51 4.57
N LEU A 71 -7.46 7.73 4.87
CA LEU A 71 -6.13 8.24 4.53
C LEU A 71 -5.00 7.34 5.07
N ARG A 72 -4.97 7.09 6.39
CA ARG A 72 -3.94 6.21 6.99
C ARG A 72 -3.93 4.80 6.42
N ARG A 73 -5.10 4.25 6.08
CA ARG A 73 -5.20 2.91 5.48
C ARG A 73 -4.65 2.88 4.06
N ALA A 74 -4.94 3.90 3.25
CA ALA A 74 -4.39 4.03 1.90
C ALA A 74 -2.86 4.19 1.94
N LEU A 75 -2.33 5.07 2.81
CA LEU A 75 -0.88 5.22 3.00
C LEU A 75 -0.21 3.90 3.43
N LYS A 76 -0.84 3.13 4.32
CA LYS A 76 -0.34 1.81 4.71
C LYS A 76 -0.36 0.80 3.57
N ALA A 77 -1.36 0.84 2.70
CA ALA A 77 -1.44 -0.05 1.54
C ALA A 77 -0.35 0.27 0.52
N ILE A 78 -0.11 1.56 0.23
CA ILE A 78 0.96 2.03 -0.67
C ILE A 78 2.34 1.64 -0.13
N THR A 79 2.68 2.05 1.09
CA THR A 79 4.02 1.85 1.69
C THR A 79 4.36 0.40 2.01
N ARG A 80 3.38 -0.51 1.93
CA ARG A 80 3.57 -1.96 2.11
C ARG A 80 3.41 -2.74 0.81
N SER A 81 3.17 -2.06 -0.31
CA SER A 81 3.11 -2.71 -1.60
C SER A 81 4.50 -3.17 -2.04
N GLU A 82 4.52 -4.23 -2.83
CA GLU A 82 5.76 -4.78 -3.38
C GLU A 82 6.50 -3.76 -4.25
N SER A 83 5.80 -3.05 -5.14
CA SER A 83 6.40 -2.03 -6.01
C SER A 83 7.07 -0.91 -5.21
N TYR A 84 6.41 -0.42 -4.16
CA TYR A 84 6.95 0.64 -3.31
C TYR A 84 8.23 0.21 -2.58
N LEU A 85 8.22 -0.99 -1.98
CA LEU A 85 9.40 -1.53 -1.29
C LEU A 85 10.56 -1.83 -2.26
N CYS A 86 10.26 -2.27 -3.49
CA CYS A 86 11.26 -2.42 -4.54
C CYS A 86 11.92 -1.10 -4.94
N ALA A 87 11.17 0.00 -4.93
CA ALA A 87 11.66 1.33 -5.30
C ALA A 87 12.54 1.97 -4.20
N MET A 88 12.46 1.51 -2.95
CA MET A 88 13.29 2.00 -1.84
C MET A 88 14.75 1.51 -1.96
N LYS A 89 15.49 2.17 -2.84
CA LYS A 89 16.92 1.95 -3.11
C LYS A 89 17.75 3.12 -2.62
N ALA A 90 18.93 2.88 -2.06
CA ALA A 90 19.78 3.95 -1.56
C ALA A 90 20.02 5.00 -2.67
N GLY A 91 19.81 6.28 -2.34
CA GLY A 91 19.87 7.38 -3.30
C GLY A 91 18.58 7.65 -4.10
N ALA A 92 17.53 6.84 -3.96
CA ALA A 92 16.23 7.16 -4.56
C ALA A 92 15.56 8.36 -3.86
N CYS A 93 14.87 9.20 -4.63
CA CYS A 93 14.25 10.42 -4.10
C CYS A 93 12.90 10.14 -3.43
N ARG A 94 12.65 10.84 -2.32
CA ARG A 94 11.33 11.04 -1.73
C ARG A 94 10.70 12.33 -2.26
N TYR A 95 9.38 12.35 -2.35
CA TYR A 95 8.61 13.43 -2.95
C TYR A 95 7.52 13.93 -2.01
N ASP A 96 7.32 15.25 -1.99
CA ASP A 96 6.19 15.90 -1.33
C ASP A 96 4.93 15.93 -2.20
N THR A 97 3.87 16.57 -1.71
CA THR A 97 2.58 16.70 -2.40
C THR A 97 2.64 17.49 -3.70
N GLU A 98 3.63 18.36 -3.85
CA GLU A 98 3.86 19.17 -5.04
C GLU A 98 4.74 18.44 -6.07
N GLY A 99 5.37 17.34 -5.66
CA GLY A 99 6.24 16.53 -6.49
C GLY A 99 7.71 16.97 -6.45
N TYR A 100 8.10 17.79 -5.47
CA TYR A 100 9.49 18.16 -5.26
C TYR A 100 10.23 17.11 -4.44
N VAL A 101 11.53 16.98 -4.69
CA VAL A 101 12.40 16.06 -3.96
C VAL A 101 12.69 16.63 -2.57
N THR A 102 12.43 15.85 -1.53
CA THR A 102 12.64 16.25 -0.14
C THR A 102 13.84 15.58 0.50
N GLU A 103 14.00 14.27 0.31
CA GLU A 103 15.10 13.49 0.86
C GLU A 103 15.51 12.36 -0.09
N HIS A 104 16.61 11.68 0.24
CA HIS A 104 17.05 10.46 -0.44
C HIS A 104 16.98 9.27 0.53
N ILE A 105 16.65 8.10 0.00
CA ILE A 105 16.66 6.85 0.75
C ILE A 105 18.08 6.51 1.21
N SER A 106 18.24 6.18 2.48
CA SER A 106 19.51 5.73 3.05
C SER A 106 19.80 4.25 2.78
N GLN A 107 21.05 3.80 3.05
CA GLN A 107 21.41 2.39 2.94
C GLN A 107 20.64 1.53 3.96
N GLU A 108 20.42 2.06 5.16
CA GLU A 108 19.65 1.40 6.22
C GLU A 108 18.18 1.24 5.83
N GLU A 109 17.60 2.25 5.18
CA GLU A 109 16.23 2.20 4.68
C GLU A 109 16.06 1.19 3.54
N GLU A 110 17.05 1.08 2.64
CA GLU A 110 17.05 0.03 1.61
C GLU A 110 17.13 -1.37 2.24
N ALA A 111 18.03 -1.58 3.21
CA ALA A 111 18.15 -2.87 3.91
C ALA A 111 16.84 -3.23 4.64
N TYR A 112 16.21 -2.24 5.29
CA TYR A 112 14.89 -2.38 5.88
C TYR A 112 13.83 -2.77 4.84
N ALA A 113 13.80 -2.07 3.70
CA ALA A 113 12.83 -2.34 2.64
C ALA A 113 12.99 -3.74 2.06
N ALA A 114 14.22 -4.21 1.85
CA ALA A 114 14.52 -5.56 1.38
C ALA A 114 14.00 -6.64 2.34
N ALA A 115 14.26 -6.49 3.65
CA ALA A 115 13.75 -7.42 4.67
C ALA A 115 12.21 -7.43 4.74
N ARG A 116 11.58 -6.25 4.57
CA ARG A 116 10.12 -6.13 4.52
C ARG A 116 9.53 -6.74 3.26
N LEU A 117 10.20 -6.56 2.12
CA LEU A 117 9.76 -7.06 0.82
C LEU A 117 9.65 -8.58 0.80
N ASP A 118 10.62 -9.30 1.38
CA ASP A 118 10.56 -10.76 1.49
C ASP A 118 9.30 -11.23 2.24
N LYS A 119 9.00 -10.60 3.38
CA LYS A 119 7.80 -10.90 4.16
C LYS A 119 6.52 -10.63 3.36
N ILE A 120 6.47 -9.50 2.65
CA ILE A 120 5.30 -9.14 1.82
C ILE A 120 5.12 -10.14 0.67
N ARG A 121 6.19 -10.53 -0.02
CA ARG A 121 6.14 -11.54 -1.09
C ARG A 121 5.62 -12.87 -0.58
N ARG A 122 6.08 -13.33 0.59
CA ARG A 122 5.55 -14.55 1.22
C ARG A 122 4.05 -14.43 1.50
N GLN A 123 3.61 -13.30 2.05
CA GLN A 123 2.18 -13.07 2.29
C GLN A 123 1.37 -13.03 0.99
N ASN A 124 1.89 -12.41 -0.07
CA ASN A 124 1.21 -12.33 -1.36
C ASN A 124 1.06 -13.71 -2.01
N ARG A 125 2.06 -14.59 -1.90
CA ARG A 125 1.95 -15.99 -2.37
C ARG A 125 0.82 -16.73 -1.64
N ILE A 126 0.79 -16.65 -0.31
CA ILE A 126 -0.28 -17.27 0.49
C ILE A 126 -1.66 -16.72 0.11
N LYS A 127 -1.77 -15.40 -0.09
CA LYS A 127 -3.04 -14.79 -0.55
C LYS A 127 -3.46 -15.33 -1.91
N ALA A 128 -2.53 -15.43 -2.85
CA ALA A 128 -2.81 -15.93 -4.19
C ALA A 128 -3.27 -17.39 -4.18
N GLU A 129 -2.61 -18.25 -3.39
CA GLU A 129 -3.00 -19.64 -3.20
C GLU A 129 -4.41 -19.76 -2.59
N LEU A 130 -4.69 -18.99 -1.53
CA LEU A 130 -6.02 -18.98 -0.91
C LEU A 130 -7.09 -18.46 -1.87
N GLN A 131 -6.79 -17.44 -2.67
CA GLN A 131 -7.70 -16.89 -3.66
C GLN A 131 -7.99 -17.91 -4.77
N ALA A 132 -6.97 -18.62 -5.27
CA ALA A 132 -7.14 -19.66 -6.28
C ALA A 132 -8.11 -20.76 -5.82
N VAL A 133 -8.07 -21.17 -4.55
CA VAL A 133 -9.04 -22.13 -3.98
C VAL A 133 -10.49 -21.61 -4.05
N LEU A 134 -10.69 -20.29 -3.96
CA LEU A 134 -12.02 -19.68 -4.07
C LEU A 134 -12.51 -19.63 -5.51
N ASP A 135 -11.58 -19.44 -6.44
CA ASP A 135 -11.84 -19.29 -7.88
C ASP A 135 -11.98 -20.64 -8.61
N GLU A 136 -11.45 -21.74 -8.03
CA GLU A 136 -11.69 -23.12 -8.48
C GLU A 136 -13.20 -23.38 -8.61
N LYS A 137 -13.68 -23.81 -9.78
CA LYS A 137 -15.12 -24.04 -10.04
C LYS A 137 -15.68 -25.16 -9.19
#